data_AF-A0A2K3JRC2-F1
#
_entry.id   AF-A0A2K3JRC2-F1
#
_cell.length_a   1.000
_cell.length_b   1.000
_cell.length_c   1.000
_cell.angle_alpha   90.00
_cell.angle_beta   90.00
_cell.angle_gamma   90.00
#
_symmetry.space_group_name_H-M   'P 1'
#
loop_
_entity.id
_entity.type
_entity.pdbx_description
1 polymer ?
#
loop_
_entity_poly.entity_id
_entity_poly.type
_entity_poly.pdbx_seq_one_letter_code
_entity_poly.pdbx_strand_id
1 'polypeptide(L)'
;GIIKEEQLDTFNIPQYTPSPSEVKLEVLKEGSFAIDQLGVSEVNWNALDNWNAFECESQMSESHSDGPYNVTQCMRAVSEPLLIDHF
;
A
#
# COMPACT_ATOMS: atom_id res chain seq x y z
N GLY A 1 -24.02 -11.52 4.58
CA GLY A 1 -23.24 -10.43 5.21
C GLY A 1 -23.79 -9.09 4.75
N ILE A 2 -23.05 -8.00 4.96
CA ILE A 2 -23.41 -6.67 4.44
C ILE A 2 -23.12 -6.58 2.92
N ILE A 3 -22.05 -7.24 2.46
CA ILE A 3 -21.65 -7.33 1.05
C ILE A 3 -22.17 -8.66 0.46
N LYS A 4 -22.64 -8.62 -0.78
CA LYS A 4 -23.03 -9.82 -1.53
C LYS A 4 -21.82 -10.53 -2.13
N GLU A 5 -21.87 -11.86 -2.21
CA GLU A 5 -20.79 -12.68 -2.76
C GLU A 5 -20.45 -12.27 -4.19
N GLU A 6 -21.45 -12.05 -5.05
CA GLU A 6 -21.22 -11.65 -6.44
C GLU A 6 -20.51 -10.29 -6.59
N GLN A 7 -20.69 -9.38 -5.63
CA GLN A 7 -19.98 -8.09 -5.63
C GLN A 7 -18.52 -8.28 -5.22
N LEU A 8 -18.24 -9.17 -4.27
CA LEU A 8 -16.87 -9.47 -3.86
C LEU A 8 -16.08 -10.16 -4.99
N ASP A 9 -16.67 -11.16 -5.64
CA ASP A 9 -16.02 -11.94 -6.70
C ASP A 9 -15.69 -11.11 -7.94
N THR A 10 -16.44 -10.03 -8.17
CA THR A 10 -16.23 -9.12 -9.31
C THR A 10 -15.32 -7.94 -8.98
N PHE A 11 -15.02 -7.69 -7.70
CA PHE A 11 -14.13 -6.61 -7.30
C PHE A 11 -12.66 -6.99 -7.55
N ASN A 12 -11.99 -6.22 -8.40
CA ASN A 12 -10.58 -6.43 -8.73
C ASN A 12 -9.76 -5.19 -8.35
N ILE A 13 -8.61 -5.41 -7.70
CA ILE A 13 -7.67 -4.34 -7.39
C ILE A 13 -6.63 -4.29 -8.52
N PRO A 14 -6.46 -3.17 -9.23
CA PRO A 14 -5.51 -3.04 -10.34
C PRO A 14 -4.08 -2.82 -9.81
N GLN A 15 -3.60 -3.75 -8.98
CA GLN A 15 -2.29 -3.71 -8.34
C GLN A 15 -1.55 -5.01 -8.60
N TYR A 16 -0.29 -4.89 -9.00
CA TYR A 16 0.63 -6.00 -9.12
C TYR A 16 1.97 -5.64 -8.50
N THR A 17 2.50 -6.55 -7.68
CA THR A 17 3.81 -6.40 -7.02
C THR A 17 4.79 -7.34 -7.71
N PRO A 18 5.60 -6.86 -8.68
CA PRO A 18 6.55 -7.71 -9.38
C PRO A 18 7.67 -8.19 -8.46
N SER A 19 8.17 -9.38 -8.72
CA SER A 19 9.43 -9.84 -8.14
C SER A 19 10.62 -9.07 -8.72
N PRO A 20 11.76 -8.99 -8.01
CA PRO A 20 12.99 -8.41 -8.56
C PRO A 20 13.43 -9.07 -9.86
N SER A 21 13.18 -10.38 -10.00
CA SER A 21 13.48 -11.13 -11.21
C SER A 21 12.63 -10.68 -12.39
N GLU A 22 11.33 -10.43 -12.19
CA GLU A 22 10.44 -9.92 -13.24
C GLU A 22 10.82 -8.50 -13.65
N VAL A 23 11.15 -7.64 -12.67
CA VAL A 23 11.67 -6.28 -12.96
C VAL A 23 12.95 -6.35 -13.78
N LYS A 24 13.91 -7.17 -13.37
CA LYS A 24 15.18 -7.36 -14.10
C LYS A 24 14.94 -7.87 -15.51
N LEU A 25 14.05 -8.84 -15.66
CA LEU A 25 13.73 -9.44 -16.95
C LEU A 25 13.16 -8.38 -17.91
N GLU A 26 12.18 -7.59 -17.47
CA GLU A 26 11.51 -6.64 -18.37
C GLU A 26 12.45 -5.49 -18.78
N VAL A 27 13.31 -5.01 -17.87
CA VAL A 27 14.31 -3.98 -18.20
C VAL A 27 15.31 -4.48 -19.24
N LEU A 28 15.83 -5.72 -19.08
CA LEU A 28 16.78 -6.30 -20.04
C LEU A 28 16.14 -6.63 -21.38
N LYS A 29 14.86 -7.03 -21.36
CA LYS A 29 14.08 -7.33 -22.56
C LYS A 29 13.78 -6.06 -23.37
N GLU A 30 13.49 -4.95 -22.71
CA GLU A 30 13.26 -3.66 -23.37
C GLU A 30 14.58 -3.08 -23.92
N GLY A 31 15.65 -3.10 -23.13
CA GLY A 31 17.02 -2.89 -23.61
C GLY A 31 17.52 -1.45 -23.71
N SER A 32 16.70 -0.44 -23.36
CA SER A 32 17.14 0.96 -23.32
C SER A 32 17.96 1.31 -22.07
N PHE A 33 17.86 0.50 -21.01
CA PHE A 33 18.47 0.76 -19.71
C PHE A 33 19.39 -0.37 -19.25
N ALA A 34 20.48 0.01 -18.57
CA ALA A 34 21.31 -0.91 -17.80
C ALA A 34 20.89 -0.88 -16.31
N ILE A 35 21.08 -2.01 -15.62
CA ILE A 35 20.85 -2.11 -14.17
C ILE A 35 22.19 -2.06 -13.46
N ASP A 36 22.47 -0.95 -12.78
CA ASP A 36 23.68 -0.81 -11.96
C ASP A 36 23.57 -1.55 -10.62
N GLN A 37 22.39 -1.48 -9.98
CA GLN A 37 22.09 -2.18 -8.73
C GLN A 37 20.62 -2.58 -8.67
N LEU A 38 20.35 -3.75 -8.12
CA LEU A 38 19.00 -4.23 -7.79
C LEU A 38 18.99 -4.79 -6.38
N GLY A 39 18.13 -4.27 -5.52
CA GLY A 39 17.97 -4.71 -4.14
C GLY A 39 16.50 -4.73 -3.73
N VAL A 40 16.23 -5.47 -2.65
CA VAL A 40 14.91 -5.49 -1.99
C VAL A 40 15.13 -5.13 -0.53
N SER A 41 14.18 -4.39 0.03
CA SER A 41 14.18 -4.04 1.44
C SER A 41 12.81 -4.29 2.01
N GLU A 42 12.77 -4.89 3.19
CA GLU A 42 11.56 -5.00 3.98
C GLU A 42 11.29 -3.67 4.68
N VAL A 43 10.04 -3.21 4.64
CA VAL A 43 9.61 -1.99 5.31
C VAL A 43 8.66 -2.37 6.45
N ASN A 44 8.99 -1.94 7.66
CA ASN A 44 8.15 -2.15 8.82
C ASN A 44 6.94 -1.19 8.77
N TRP A 45 5.73 -1.75 8.70
CA TRP A 45 4.48 -1.01 8.65
C TRP A 45 4.18 -0.20 9.92
N ASN A 46 4.73 -0.62 11.07
CA ASN A 46 4.60 0.12 12.33
C ASN A 46 5.59 1.29 12.45
N ALA A 47 6.54 1.43 11.52
CA ALA A 47 7.52 2.53 11.56
C ALA A 47 6.91 3.90 11.23
N LEU A 48 5.65 3.96 10.77
CA LEU A 48 4.92 5.21 10.54
C LEU A 48 4.62 5.97 11.85
N ASP A 49 4.83 5.36 13.01
CA ASP A 49 4.74 6.05 14.30
C ASP A 49 5.78 7.18 14.44
N ASN A 50 6.90 7.12 13.68
CA ASN A 50 7.98 8.10 13.78
C ASN A 50 7.96 9.18 12.67
N TRP A 51 7.04 9.10 11.70
CA TRP A 51 6.88 10.11 10.63
C TRP A 51 6.00 11.30 11.07
N ASN A 52 5.25 11.16 12.17
CA ASN A 52 4.44 12.22 12.78
C ASN A 52 5.27 13.37 13.41
N ALA A 53 6.60 13.35 13.27
CA ALA A 53 7.45 14.50 13.57
C ALA A 53 7.36 15.63 12.51
N PHE A 54 6.68 15.41 11.39
CA PHE A 54 6.36 16.45 10.41
C PHE A 54 4.85 16.75 10.41
N GLU A 55 4.44 17.46 11.46
CA GLU A 55 3.25 18.32 11.56
C GLU A 55 1.92 17.83 10.96
N CYS A 56 1.05 17.27 11.82
CA CYS A 56 -0.37 17.59 11.75
C CYS A 56 -0.97 17.47 13.16
N GLU A 57 -0.94 18.58 13.90
CA GLU A 57 -1.63 18.70 15.19
C GLU A 57 -3.14 18.63 14.95
N SER A 58 -3.71 17.45 15.12
CA SER A 58 -5.13 17.31 15.43
C SER A 58 -5.26 16.46 16.69
N GLN A 59 -5.35 17.15 17.82
CA GLN A 59 -5.71 16.59 19.11
C GLN A 59 -6.96 15.71 18.97
N MET A 60 -6.86 14.42 19.25
CA MET A 60 -7.94 13.62 19.83
C MET A 60 -7.39 12.42 20.62
N SER A 61 -7.51 12.57 21.95
CA SER A 61 -7.77 11.55 22.98
C SER A 61 -7.03 10.20 22.98
N GLU A 62 -6.20 10.08 24.01
CA GLU A 62 -5.76 8.93 24.80
C GLU A 62 -6.24 7.51 24.46
N SER A 63 -5.22 6.64 24.40
CA SER A 63 -5.21 5.19 24.55
C SER A 63 -5.67 4.38 23.35
N HIS A 64 -4.72 4.05 22.48
CA HIS A 64 -4.45 2.75 21.85
C HIS A 64 -3.35 3.02 20.80
N SER A 65 -2.33 2.18 20.71
CA SER A 65 -1.11 2.40 19.91
C SER A 65 -1.39 3.05 18.54
N ASP A 66 -0.65 4.10 18.18
CA ASP A 66 -0.84 4.84 16.91
C ASP A 66 -0.56 3.99 15.65
N GLY A 67 0.21 2.90 15.77
CA GLY A 67 0.60 2.04 14.63
C GLY A 67 -0.56 1.44 13.82
N PRO A 68 -1.50 0.70 14.44
CA PRO A 68 -2.70 0.17 13.77
C PRO A 68 -3.58 1.23 13.09
N TYR A 69 -3.69 2.43 13.67
CA TYR A 69 -4.49 3.52 13.11
C TYR A 69 -3.86 4.04 11.81
N ASN A 70 -2.53 4.22 11.83
CA ASN A 70 -1.74 4.68 10.69
C ASN A 70 -1.83 3.72 9.48
N VAL A 71 -1.63 2.41 9.70
CA VAL A 71 -1.73 1.41 8.62
C VAL A 71 -3.14 1.38 8.01
N THR A 72 -4.17 1.49 8.84
CA THR A 72 -5.57 1.49 8.38
C THR A 72 -5.87 2.71 7.51
N GLN A 73 -5.40 3.90 7.90
CA GLN A 73 -5.58 5.11 7.10
C GLN A 73 -4.82 5.06 5.78
N CYS A 74 -3.59 4.54 5.75
CA CYS A 74 -2.85 4.32 4.50
C CYS A 74 -3.59 3.36 3.56
N MET A 75 -4.07 2.23 4.06
CA MET A 75 -4.84 1.28 3.25
C MET A 75 -6.14 1.90 2.74
N ARG A 76 -6.84 2.66 3.59
CA ARG A 76 -8.05 3.38 3.20
C ARG A 76 -7.76 4.40 2.10
N ALA A 77 -6.75 5.26 2.26
CA ALA A 77 -6.42 6.28 1.27
C ALA A 77 -6.15 5.69 -0.13
N VAL A 78 -5.52 4.51 -0.20
CA VAL A 78 -5.23 3.83 -1.47
C VAL A 78 -6.44 3.09 -2.05
N SER A 79 -7.26 2.45 -1.21
CA SER A 79 -8.33 1.55 -1.66
C SER A 79 -9.73 2.17 -1.67
N GLU A 80 -10.00 3.20 -0.87
CA GLU A 80 -11.32 3.80 -0.68
C GLU A 80 -11.99 4.26 -1.99
N PRO A 81 -11.29 4.93 -2.94
CA PRO A 81 -11.91 5.29 -4.21
C PRO A 81 -12.41 4.08 -5.00
N LEU A 82 -11.68 2.96 -4.95
CA LEU A 82 -12.08 1.71 -5.63
C LEU A 82 -13.23 1.02 -4.90
N LEU A 83 -13.22 1.06 -3.56
CA LEU A 83 -14.27 0.46 -2.75
C LEU A 83 -15.61 1.20 -2.90
N ILE A 84 -15.59 2.55 -2.92
CA ILE A 84 -16.79 3.38 -3.08
C ILE A 84 -17.39 3.26 -4.49
N ASP A 85 -16.54 3.10 -5.51
CA ASP A 85 -17.02 2.96 -6.89
C ASP A 85 -17.73 1.61 -7.12
N HIS A 86 -17.27 0.54 -6.44
CA HIS A 86 -17.75 -0.82 -6.68
C HIS A 86 -18.85 -1.31 -5.72
N PHE A 87 -18.80 -0.94 -4.43
CA PHE A 87 -19.71 -1.43 -3.39
C PHE A 87 -20.74 -0.37 -2.97
#